data_AF-A0A7K0X8V1-F1
#
_entry.id   AF-A0A7K0X8V1-F1
#
_cell.length_a   1.000
_cell.length_b   1.000
_cell.length_c   1.000
_cell.angle_alpha   90.00
_cell.angle_beta   90.00
_cell.angle_gamma   90.00
#
_symmetry.space_group_name_H-M   'P 1'
#
loop_
_entity.id
_entity.type
_entity.pdbx_description
1 polymer ?
#
loop_
_entity_poly.entity_id
_entity_poly.type
_entity_poly.pdbx_seq_one_letter_code
_entity_poly.pdbx_strand_id
1 'polypeptide(L)'
;LRRSGADPLIVGIENPFRPFDNEPPIAALSVSNAAVATSGSARKGFRIGDKKFGHVIDPRSGWPVEATVSLSVVADNAATADALATILGVQQPTDAIAEANENGIPIFIVDSDGRQHRSDPWKQIEVDLS
;
A
#
# COMPACT_ATOMS: atom_id res chain seq x y z
N LEU A 1 11.35 1.97 -2.91
CA LEU A 1 12.72 2.18 -2.35
C LEU A 1 13.42 0.82 -2.21
N ARG A 2 14.74 0.70 -2.46
CA ARG A 2 15.51 -0.56 -2.33
C ARG A 2 16.79 -0.31 -1.52
N ARG A 3 17.08 -1.14 -0.52
CA ARG A 3 18.33 -1.08 0.28
C ARG A 3 19.05 -2.43 0.26
N SER A 4 20.38 -2.38 0.18
CA SER A 4 21.28 -3.53 0.29
C SER A 4 22.27 -3.21 1.43
N GLY A 5 22.35 -4.05 2.46
CA GLY A 5 23.20 -3.83 3.64
C GLY A 5 22.69 -4.53 4.92
N ALA A 6 23.54 -4.68 5.95
CA ALA A 6 23.20 -5.39 7.19
C ALA A 6 22.28 -4.59 8.12
N ASP A 7 22.32 -3.27 8.08
CA ASP A 7 21.53 -2.42 8.96
C ASP A 7 20.11 -2.21 8.41
N PRO A 8 19.06 -2.52 9.19
CA PRO A 8 17.68 -2.30 8.76
C PRO A 8 17.39 -0.81 8.59
N LEU A 9 16.65 -0.48 7.51
CA LEU A 9 16.14 0.86 7.29
C LEU A 9 14.70 0.94 7.80
N ILE A 10 14.39 1.98 8.58
CA ILE A 10 13.01 2.30 8.92
C ILE A 10 12.40 3.09 7.76
N VAL A 11 11.32 2.56 7.18
CA VAL A 11 10.56 3.20 6.11
C VAL A 11 9.20 3.61 6.67
N GLY A 12 8.89 4.91 6.63
CA GLY A 12 7.57 5.42 6.98
C GLY A 12 6.59 5.30 5.81
N ILE A 13 5.34 4.98 6.12
CA ILE A 13 4.20 4.98 5.20
C ILE A 13 3.40 6.26 5.40
N GLU A 14 3.21 7.00 4.31
CA GLU A 14 2.50 8.27 4.32
C GLU A 14 1.00 8.12 4.57
N ASN A 15 0.39 9.17 5.13
CA ASN A 15 -1.07 9.29 5.16
C ASN A 15 -1.59 9.70 3.77
N PRO A 16 -2.35 8.86 3.05
CA PRO A 16 -2.82 9.21 1.72
C PRO A 16 -3.86 10.35 1.71
N PHE A 17 -4.49 10.65 2.84
CA PHE A 17 -5.43 11.77 2.97
C PHE A 17 -4.76 13.08 3.40
N ARG A 18 -3.51 13.01 3.90
CA ARG A 18 -2.72 14.16 4.37
C ARG A 18 -1.28 14.04 3.90
N PRO A 19 -1.02 14.16 2.58
CA PRO A 19 0.33 14.00 2.02
C PRO A 19 1.16 15.29 2.19
N PHE A 20 1.22 15.84 3.40
CA PHE A 20 2.07 16.99 3.72
C PHE A 20 3.45 16.50 4.15
N ASP A 21 4.51 17.20 3.74
CA ASP A 21 5.89 16.79 4.05
C ASP A 21 6.20 16.73 5.56
N ASN A 22 5.39 17.39 6.39
CA ASN A 22 5.52 17.43 7.84
C ASN A 22 4.51 16.51 8.57
N GLU A 23 3.67 15.75 7.86
CA GLU A 23 2.74 14.83 8.50
C GLU A 23 3.51 13.59 9.00
N PRO A 24 3.32 13.16 10.25
CA PRO A 24 3.92 11.94 10.72
C PRO A 24 3.43 10.72 9.91
N PRO A 25 4.30 9.72 9.69
CA PRO A 25 3.89 8.49 9.01
C PRO A 25 2.79 7.78 9.81
N ILE A 26 1.88 7.10 9.12
CA ILE A 26 0.75 6.36 9.73
C ILE A 26 1.11 4.90 10.05
N ALA A 27 2.22 4.43 9.50
CA ALA A 27 2.86 3.16 9.82
C ALA A 27 4.34 3.29 9.51
N ALA A 28 5.18 2.48 10.16
CA ALA A 28 6.57 2.36 9.80
C ALA A 28 7.00 0.90 9.84
N LEU A 29 7.93 0.53 8.98
CA LEU A 29 8.42 -0.83 8.88
C LEU A 29 9.93 -0.87 8.81
N SER A 30 10.49 -1.90 9.43
CA SER A 30 11.91 -2.24 9.35
C SER A 30 12.15 -3.12 8.13
N VAL A 31 12.93 -2.64 7.17
CA VAL A 31 13.26 -3.39 5.94
C VAL A 31 14.76 -3.60 5.80
N SER A 32 15.12 -4.85 5.52
CA SER A 32 16.48 -5.27 5.18
C SER A 32 16.41 -6.22 3.98
N ASN A 33 17.26 -5.98 2.97
CA ASN A 33 17.29 -6.74 1.71
C ASN A 33 15.93 -6.90 1.01
N ALA A 34 15.04 -5.92 1.17
CA ALA A 34 13.70 -5.90 0.59
C ALA A 34 13.44 -4.56 -0.13
N ALA A 35 12.33 -4.53 -0.86
CA ALA A 35 11.80 -3.34 -1.51
C ALA A 35 10.37 -3.08 -1.05
N VAL A 36 10.04 -1.79 -0.97
CA VAL A 36 8.69 -1.30 -0.66
C VAL A 36 8.17 -0.49 -1.84
N ALA A 37 6.94 -0.79 -2.25
CA ALA A 37 6.19 -0.04 -3.26
C ALA A 37 4.78 0.26 -2.77
N THR A 38 4.22 1.39 -3.20
CA THR A 38 2.88 1.83 -2.82
C THR A 38 2.11 2.19 -4.09
N SER A 39 0.96 1.54 -4.28
CA SER A 39 -0.02 1.91 -5.29
C SER A 39 -1.18 2.62 -4.61
N GLY A 40 -1.72 3.68 -5.22
CA GLY A 40 -2.81 4.42 -4.59
C GLY A 40 -3.38 5.54 -5.45
N SER A 41 -4.68 5.74 -5.36
CA SER A 41 -5.43 6.78 -6.05
C SER A 41 -5.31 8.17 -5.38
N ALA A 42 -4.63 8.26 -4.23
CA ALA A 42 -4.41 9.49 -3.47
C ALA A 42 -3.70 10.58 -4.28
N ARG A 43 -2.60 10.23 -4.98
CA ARG A 43 -1.74 11.20 -5.69
C ARG A 43 -2.12 11.42 -7.17
N LYS A 44 -2.84 10.47 -7.80
CA LYS A 44 -3.19 10.53 -9.24
C LYS A 44 -4.64 10.07 -9.44
N GLY A 45 -5.47 11.00 -9.90
CA GLY A 45 -6.88 10.77 -10.24
C GLY A 45 -7.43 11.96 -11.02
N PHE A 46 -8.57 11.78 -11.68
CA PHE A 46 -9.24 12.80 -12.47
C PHE A 46 -10.69 12.97 -12.00
N ARG A 47 -11.22 14.19 -12.07
CA ARG A 47 -12.60 14.52 -11.67
C ARG A 47 -13.46 14.61 -12.94
N ILE A 48 -14.57 13.87 -12.97
CA ILE A 48 -15.60 14.03 -14.01
C ILE A 48 -16.91 14.35 -13.29
N GLY A 49 -17.40 15.59 -13.45
CA GLY A 49 -18.48 16.12 -12.63
C GLY A 49 -18.07 16.18 -11.15
N ASP A 50 -18.92 15.67 -10.26
CA ASP A 50 -18.66 15.64 -8.82
C ASP A 50 -17.98 14.37 -8.30
N LYS A 51 -17.68 13.41 -9.19
CA LYS A 51 -17.00 12.17 -8.83
C LYS A 51 -15.50 12.24 -9.11
N LYS A 52 -14.69 11.78 -8.16
CA LYS A 52 -13.24 11.60 -8.28
C LYS A 52 -12.97 10.15 -8.68
N PHE A 53 -12.24 9.97 -9.78
CA PHE A 53 -11.85 8.67 -10.29
C PHE A 53 -10.35 8.45 -10.07
N GLY A 54 -9.97 7.29 -9.52
CA GLY A 54 -8.57 6.86 -9.42
C GLY A 54 -7.98 6.50 -10.80
N HIS A 55 -6.64 6.44 -10.89
CA HIS A 55 -5.95 6.02 -12.12
C HIS A 55 -5.76 4.50 -12.24
N VAL A 56 -6.07 3.75 -11.19
CA VAL A 56 -6.07 2.29 -11.20
C VAL A 56 -7.45 1.82 -11.64
N ILE A 57 -7.52 1.06 -12.72
CA ILE A 57 -8.74 0.53 -13.32
C ILE A 57 -8.89 -0.94 -12.94
N ASP A 58 -10.05 -1.35 -12.44
CA ASP A 58 -10.38 -2.76 -12.29
C ASP A 58 -10.68 -3.35 -13.67
N PRO A 59 -9.87 -4.30 -14.18
CA PRO A 59 -10.05 -4.85 -15.51
C PRO A 59 -11.33 -5.69 -15.66
N ARG A 60 -11.94 -6.15 -14.56
CA ARG A 60 -13.18 -6.95 -14.57
C ARG A 60 -14.40 -6.07 -14.86
N SER A 61 -14.39 -4.83 -14.36
CA SER A 61 -15.51 -3.90 -14.47
C SER A 61 -15.28 -2.80 -15.50
N GLY A 62 -14.01 -2.51 -15.83
CA GLY A 62 -13.63 -1.35 -16.64
C GLY A 62 -13.73 -0.02 -15.88
N TRP A 63 -14.01 -0.06 -14.58
CA TRP A 63 -14.17 1.12 -13.73
C TRP A 63 -12.98 1.33 -12.80
N PRO A 64 -12.69 2.58 -12.40
CA PRO A 64 -11.68 2.88 -11.40
C PRO A 64 -11.94 2.15 -10.08
N VAL A 65 -10.88 1.68 -9.44
CA VAL A 65 -10.97 1.08 -8.11
C VAL A 65 -11.33 2.16 -7.09
N GLU A 66 -12.47 2.00 -6.43
CA GLU A 66 -12.96 2.95 -5.41
C GLU A 66 -12.63 2.50 -3.98
N ALA A 67 -12.48 1.21 -3.72
CA ALA A 67 -12.38 0.65 -2.37
C ALA A 67 -11.03 0.90 -1.68
N THR A 68 -9.94 0.96 -2.44
CA THR A 68 -8.58 1.12 -1.92
C THR A 68 -8.00 2.47 -2.32
N VAL A 69 -7.58 3.26 -1.33
CA VAL A 69 -6.97 4.58 -1.54
C VAL A 69 -5.45 4.47 -1.64
N SER A 70 -4.86 3.59 -0.84
CA SER A 70 -3.43 3.30 -0.82
C SER A 70 -3.19 1.85 -0.42
N LEU A 71 -2.24 1.20 -1.07
CA LEU A 71 -1.78 -0.14 -0.75
C LEU A 71 -0.26 -0.19 -0.88
N SER A 72 0.41 -0.45 0.24
CA SER A 72 1.85 -0.65 0.33
C SER A 72 2.17 -2.14 0.41
N VAL A 73 3.17 -2.59 -0.35
CA VAL A 73 3.66 -3.98 -0.37
C VAL A 73 5.15 -4.01 -0.11
N VAL A 74 5.59 -5.02 0.64
CA VAL A 74 7.00 -5.38 0.80
C VAL A 74 7.28 -6.67 0.01
N ALA A 75 8.34 -6.69 -0.79
CA ALA A 75 8.80 -7.88 -1.50
C ALA A 75 10.32 -7.86 -1.69
N ASP A 76 10.90 -8.97 -2.16
CA ASP A 76 12.36 -9.12 -2.35
C ASP A 76 12.95 -8.09 -3.31
N ASN A 77 12.16 -7.61 -4.28
CA ASN A 77 12.60 -6.65 -5.27
C ASN A 77 11.49 -5.67 -5.66
N ALA A 78 11.90 -4.52 -6.19
CA ALA A 78 11.00 -3.40 -6.46
C ALA A 78 9.97 -3.73 -7.56
N ALA A 79 10.33 -4.55 -8.55
CA ALA A 79 9.41 -4.93 -9.62
C ALA A 79 8.27 -5.80 -9.09
N THR A 80 8.59 -6.78 -8.23
CA THR A 80 7.59 -7.62 -7.56
C THR A 80 6.71 -6.78 -6.63
N ALA A 81 7.29 -5.90 -5.82
CA ALA A 81 6.52 -5.04 -4.93
C ALA A 81 5.53 -4.15 -5.70
N ASP A 82 5.97 -3.54 -6.81
CA ASP A 82 5.14 -2.65 -7.63
C ASP A 82 4.02 -3.39 -8.36
N ALA A 83 4.33 -4.57 -8.91
CA ALA A 83 3.34 -5.43 -9.55
C ALA A 83 2.27 -5.89 -8.55
N LEU A 84 2.67 -6.40 -7.38
CA LEU A 84 1.75 -6.84 -6.34
C LEU A 84 0.91 -5.68 -5.80
N ALA A 85 1.49 -4.48 -5.63
CA ALA A 85 0.74 -3.32 -5.17
C ALA A 85 -0.40 -2.95 -6.13
N THR A 86 -0.19 -3.15 -7.43
CA THR A 86 -1.23 -2.93 -8.45
C THR A 86 -2.25 -4.07 -8.49
N ILE A 87 -1.80 -5.34 -8.47
CA ILE A 87 -2.66 -6.53 -8.57
C ILE A 87 -3.57 -6.67 -7.34
N LEU A 88 -3.02 -6.52 -6.14
CA LEU A 88 -3.82 -6.58 -4.91
C LEU A 88 -4.66 -5.31 -4.75
N GLY A 89 -4.16 -4.19 -5.29
CA GLY A 89 -4.84 -2.89 -5.23
C GLY A 89 -6.16 -2.83 -5.99
N VAL A 90 -6.44 -3.75 -6.93
CA VAL A 90 -7.74 -3.83 -7.62
C VAL A 90 -8.80 -4.65 -6.88
N GLN A 91 -8.41 -5.37 -5.84
CA GLN A 91 -9.33 -6.22 -5.07
C GLN A 91 -10.04 -5.41 -3.97
N GLN A 92 -11.06 -6.02 -3.35
CA GLN A 92 -11.59 -5.48 -2.10
C GLN A 92 -10.53 -5.63 -1.00
N PRO A 93 -10.42 -4.66 -0.07
CA PRO A 93 -9.41 -4.73 1.00
C PRO A 93 -9.40 -6.06 1.77
N THR A 94 -10.57 -6.62 2.05
CA THR A 94 -10.69 -7.91 2.75
C THR A 94 -10.12 -9.08 1.95
N ASP A 95 -10.35 -9.09 0.64
CA ASP A 95 -9.88 -10.16 -0.25
C ASP A 95 -8.37 -10.07 -0.43
N ALA A 96 -7.85 -8.86 -0.64
CA ALA A 96 -6.41 -8.60 -0.72
C ALA A 96 -5.68 -9.02 0.56
N ILE A 97 -6.25 -8.76 1.73
CA ILE A 97 -5.68 -9.17 3.02
C ILE A 97 -5.70 -10.69 3.17
N ALA A 98 -6.78 -11.36 2.79
CA ALA A 98 -6.87 -12.82 2.83
C ALA A 98 -5.81 -13.45 1.92
N GLU A 99 -5.72 -13.03 0.65
CA GLU A 99 -4.74 -13.52 -0.31
C GLU A 99 -3.30 -13.24 0.17
N ALA A 100 -3.03 -12.06 0.70
CA ALA A 100 -1.72 -11.71 1.23
C ALA A 100 -1.33 -12.58 2.43
N ASN A 101 -2.26 -12.89 3.33
CA ASN A 101 -2.01 -13.79 4.45
C ASN A 101 -1.72 -15.22 3.97
N GLU A 102 -2.49 -15.73 3.00
CA GLU A 102 -2.30 -17.05 2.42
C GLU A 102 -0.93 -17.20 1.74
N ASN A 103 -0.44 -16.14 1.12
CA ASN A 103 0.83 -16.13 0.37
C ASN A 103 2.02 -15.57 1.17
N GLY A 104 1.82 -15.19 2.44
CA GLY A 104 2.89 -14.63 3.28
C GLY A 104 3.41 -13.27 2.80
N ILE A 105 2.58 -12.47 2.12
CA ILE A 105 2.95 -11.18 1.53
C ILE A 105 2.66 -10.05 2.54
N PRO A 106 3.66 -9.25 2.96
CA PRO A 106 3.42 -8.11 3.82
C PRO A 106 2.77 -6.96 3.03
N ILE A 107 1.49 -6.73 3.31
CA ILE A 107 0.73 -5.58 2.79
C ILE A 107 0.07 -4.74 3.88
N PHE A 108 -0.08 -3.45 3.55
CA PHE A 108 -0.83 -2.46 4.32
C PHE A 108 -1.77 -1.67 3.40
N ILE A 109 -3.05 -1.61 3.74
CA ILE A 109 -4.09 -0.94 2.96
C ILE A 109 -4.69 0.18 3.77
N VAL A 110 -4.91 1.33 3.12
CA VAL A 110 -5.83 2.36 3.58
C VAL A 110 -7.02 2.39 2.63
N ASP A 111 -8.20 2.09 3.15
CA ASP A 111 -9.44 2.07 2.36
C ASP A 111 -10.05 3.47 2.19
N SER A 112 -11.13 3.55 1.40
CA SER A 112 -11.86 4.80 1.13
C SER A 112 -12.49 5.45 2.37
N ASP A 113 -12.77 4.67 3.40
CA ASP A 113 -13.32 5.15 4.68
C ASP A 113 -12.21 5.56 5.67
N GLY A 114 -10.95 5.45 5.26
CA GLY A 114 -9.78 5.73 6.09
C GLY A 114 -9.43 4.63 7.09
N ARG A 115 -10.04 3.44 6.98
CA ARG A 115 -9.65 2.29 7.81
C ARG A 115 -8.34 1.72 7.29
N GLN A 116 -7.53 1.26 8.24
CA GLN A 116 -6.23 0.66 7.98
C GLN A 116 -6.33 -0.86 8.13
N HIS A 117 -5.91 -1.59 7.11
CA HIS A 117 -5.88 -3.05 7.11
C HIS A 117 -4.44 -3.54 7.00
N ARG A 118 -4.08 -4.54 7.80
CA ARG A 118 -2.73 -5.10 7.88
C ARG A 118 -2.81 -6.61 7.74
N SER A 119 -2.04 -7.14 6.80
CA SER A 119 -1.75 -8.57 6.74
C SER A 119 -0.95 -9.01 7.98
N ASP A 120 -0.99 -10.30 8.32
CA ASP A 120 -0.22 -10.83 9.43
C ASP A 120 1.31 -10.76 9.21
N PRO A 121 1.84 -10.99 7.99
CA PRO A 121 3.26 -10.74 7.69
C PRO A 121 3.66 -9.27 7.89
N TRP A 122 2.78 -8.30 7.61
CA TRP A 122 3.07 -6.88 7.86
C TRP A 122 3.31 -6.59 9.34
N LYS A 123 2.44 -7.11 10.22
CA LYS A 123 2.53 -6.88 11.67
C LYS A 123 3.84 -7.38 12.27
N GLN A 124 4.51 -8.34 11.63
CA GLN A 124 5.79 -8.89 12.08
C GLN A 124 6.99 -7.98 11.81
N ILE A 125 6.85 -7.05 10.85
CA ILE A 125 7.92 -6.13 10.41
C ILE A 125 7.61 -4.67 10.73
N GLU A 126 6.40 -4.38 11.20
CA GLU A 126 5.96 -3.07 11.65
C GLU A 126 6.74 -2.67 12.90
N VAL A 127 7.19 -1.42 12.93
CA VAL A 127 7.84 -0.82 14.10
C VAL A 127 6.91 0.19 14.73
N ASP A 128 6.93 0.26 16.06
CA ASP A 128 6.18 1.28 16.78
C ASP A 128 6.85 2.65 16.56
N LEU A 129 6.01 3.67 16.40
CA LEU A 129 6.42 5.05 16.16
C LEU A 129 6.51 5.87 17.47
N SER A 130 6.57 5.17 18.62
CA SER A 130 6.60 5.73 19.98
C SER A 130 7.69 6.78 20.22
#